data_AF-A0A497VGP3-F1
#
_entry.id   AF-A0A497VGP3-F1
#
_cell.length_a   1.000
_cell.length_b   1.000
_cell.length_c   1.000
_cell.angle_alpha   90.00
_cell.angle_beta   90.00
_cell.angle_gamma   90.00
#
_symmetry.space_group_name_H-M   'P 1'
#
loop_
_entity.id
_entity.type
_entity.pdbx_description
1 polymer ?
#
loop_
_entity_poly.entity_id
_entity_poly.type
_entity_poly.pdbx_seq_one_letter_code
_entity_poly.pdbx_strand_id
1 'polypeptide(L)'
;MKLKQIAIPVLLLFGLAGHSQNVASTANLTSGGYQAGTAGNYNTYYGSNTGENNSSGTNNTFLGNIAGKSNTSGSQNIFIGSQSGFQNKTGTGNIYLGHYAGGEIESGNNNTFIGANAGGEAHGSNNVYIGAYAGYYENLDNQLRINNSFGTTPLIWGDFNLDQLKFNGKVGIGNGFGSFPSTAGSVNVSNYNLFVKGGILTEEVRVNLQGDWADYVFDKNYNLKPLEEVETFIKENGHLENVPSAKQVKENGIELGEIAKIQQEKIEELTLYLIELNKENKVLQKKLLELEEKINNSNTKN
;
A
#
# COMPACT_ATOMS: atom_id res chain seq x y z
N MET A 1 12.98 -100.53 -14.22
CA MET A 1 12.56 -99.80 -15.44
C MET A 1 12.20 -98.38 -15.02
N LYS A 2 12.77 -97.39 -15.70
CA LYS A 2 13.04 -96.01 -15.23
C LYS A 2 11.79 -95.23 -14.77
N LEU A 3 11.84 -94.62 -13.56
CA LEU A 3 10.96 -93.53 -13.17
C LEU A 3 11.25 -92.32 -14.09
N LYS A 4 10.24 -91.86 -14.83
CA LYS A 4 10.28 -90.57 -15.51
C LYS A 4 10.05 -89.47 -14.47
N GLN A 5 11.11 -88.77 -14.10
CA GLN A 5 11.04 -87.47 -13.45
C GLN A 5 10.33 -86.49 -14.40
N ILE A 6 9.17 -86.00 -13.98
CA ILE A 6 8.49 -84.87 -14.62
C ILE A 6 9.17 -83.62 -14.07
N ALA A 7 9.99 -82.97 -14.88
CA ALA A 7 10.55 -81.66 -14.56
C ALA A 7 9.44 -80.61 -14.73
N ILE A 8 8.93 -80.10 -13.62
CA ILE A 8 8.09 -78.90 -13.59
C ILE A 8 9.06 -77.71 -13.70
N PRO A 9 8.96 -76.84 -14.72
CA PRO A 9 9.76 -75.65 -14.76
C PRO A 9 9.30 -74.72 -13.63
N VAL A 10 10.20 -74.49 -12.67
CA VAL A 10 10.05 -73.43 -11.67
C VAL A 10 10.05 -72.12 -12.42
N LEU A 11 8.86 -71.56 -12.62
CA LEU A 11 8.68 -70.20 -13.10
C LEU A 11 9.21 -69.28 -12.00
N LEU A 12 10.45 -68.81 -12.15
CA LEU A 12 11.03 -67.77 -11.31
C LEU A 12 10.25 -66.48 -11.59
N LEU A 13 9.21 -66.27 -10.80
CA LEU A 13 8.47 -65.02 -10.72
C LEU A 13 9.44 -63.99 -10.10
N PHE A 14 10.28 -63.37 -10.91
CA PHE A 14 10.82 -62.05 -10.55
C PHE A 14 9.61 -61.15 -10.45
N GLY A 15 9.08 -61.01 -9.22
CA GLY A 15 8.16 -59.96 -8.91
C GLY A 15 8.83 -58.66 -9.29
N LEU A 16 8.46 -58.09 -10.43
CA LEU A 16 8.46 -56.65 -10.56
C LEU A 16 7.54 -56.18 -9.44
N ALA A 17 8.11 -55.87 -8.28
CA ALA A 17 7.52 -54.95 -7.33
C ALA A 17 7.47 -53.62 -8.09
N GLY A 18 6.45 -53.46 -8.92
CA GLY A 18 6.02 -52.15 -9.35
C GLY A 18 5.91 -51.34 -8.07
N HIS A 19 6.70 -50.27 -7.96
CA HIS A 19 6.66 -49.34 -6.85
C HIS A 19 5.33 -48.59 -6.91
N SER A 20 4.24 -49.31 -6.66
CA SER A 20 2.93 -48.73 -6.46
C SER A 20 3.02 -47.95 -5.16
N GLN A 21 3.01 -46.63 -5.29
CA GLN A 21 3.12 -45.71 -4.17
C GLN A 21 1.76 -45.65 -3.48
N ASN A 22 1.44 -46.71 -2.73
CA ASN A 22 0.25 -46.72 -1.90
C ASN A 22 0.40 -45.66 -0.82
N VAL A 23 -0.67 -44.91 -0.58
CA VAL A 23 -0.78 -44.02 0.58
C VAL A 23 -0.75 -44.90 1.82
N ALA A 24 0.32 -44.81 2.61
CA ALA A 24 0.39 -45.37 3.94
C ALA A 24 -0.43 -44.46 4.86
N SER A 25 -1.62 -44.90 5.23
CA SER A 25 -2.47 -44.19 6.18
C SER A 25 -2.58 -45.01 7.47
N THR A 26 -2.22 -44.38 8.59
CA THR A 26 -2.53 -44.82 9.94
C THR A 26 -3.48 -43.81 10.58
N ALA A 27 -3.98 -44.09 11.79
CA ALA A 27 -4.80 -43.11 12.52
C ALA A 27 -4.09 -41.76 12.76
N ASN A 28 -2.76 -41.71 12.68
CA ASN A 28 -1.95 -40.56 13.05
C ASN A 28 -1.04 -40.02 11.92
N LEU A 29 -1.01 -40.63 10.74
CA LEU A 29 -0.16 -40.18 9.62
C LEU A 29 -0.77 -40.64 8.30
N THR A 30 -0.79 -39.75 7.30
CA THR A 30 -1.06 -40.12 5.91
C THR A 30 0.14 -39.75 5.07
N SER A 31 0.93 -40.73 4.60
CA SER A 31 2.09 -40.48 3.74
C SER A 31 2.03 -41.26 2.43
N GLY A 32 2.36 -40.63 1.30
CA GLY A 32 2.40 -41.27 0.00
C GLY A 32 3.48 -40.65 -0.88
N GLY A 33 4.44 -41.44 -1.36
CA GLY A 33 5.60 -40.88 -2.04
C GLY A 33 6.86 -41.72 -1.84
N TYR A 34 7.81 -41.66 -2.78
CA TYR A 34 9.13 -42.26 -2.59
C TYR A 34 9.84 -41.53 -1.44
N GLN A 35 10.23 -42.24 -0.38
CA GLN A 35 10.88 -41.64 0.80
C GLN A 35 10.07 -40.50 1.46
N ALA A 36 8.74 -40.54 1.41
CA ALA A 36 7.92 -39.62 2.20
C ALA A 36 8.11 -39.91 3.71
N GLY A 37 7.98 -38.87 4.54
CA GLY A 37 8.12 -38.95 5.99
C GLY A 37 7.24 -40.01 6.62
N THR A 38 7.74 -40.65 7.70
CA THR A 38 7.05 -41.75 8.40
C THR A 38 6.85 -41.51 9.89
N ALA A 39 7.30 -40.37 10.41
CA ALA A 39 7.25 -40.05 11.84
C ALA A 39 6.53 -38.73 12.14
N GLY A 40 6.20 -38.55 13.42
CA GLY A 40 5.34 -37.49 13.92
C GLY A 40 3.85 -37.80 13.79
N ASN A 41 3.04 -37.19 14.67
CA ASN A 41 1.59 -37.40 14.73
C ASN A 41 0.83 -36.30 13.96
N TYR A 42 -0.30 -36.70 13.39
CA TYR A 42 -1.26 -35.89 12.65
C TYR A 42 -0.65 -35.17 11.44
N ASN A 43 0.28 -35.83 10.75
CA ASN A 43 0.91 -35.29 9.55
C ASN A 43 0.26 -35.86 8.27
N THR A 44 0.29 -35.06 7.20
CA THR A 44 -0.07 -35.48 5.83
C THR A 44 1.09 -35.17 4.90
N TYR A 45 1.69 -36.18 4.26
CA TYR A 45 2.82 -36.05 3.34
C TYR A 45 2.49 -36.67 2.00
N TYR A 46 2.64 -35.92 0.90
CA TYR A 46 2.42 -36.48 -0.42
C TYR A 46 3.40 -35.95 -1.46
N GLY A 47 4.22 -36.85 -2.02
CA GLY A 47 5.29 -36.52 -2.97
C GLY A 47 6.62 -37.22 -2.64
N SER A 48 7.55 -37.25 -3.60
CA SER A 48 8.89 -37.82 -3.36
C SER A 48 9.68 -36.97 -2.38
N ASN A 49 10.28 -37.58 -1.36
CA ASN A 49 11.10 -36.97 -0.31
C ASN A 49 10.38 -35.91 0.53
N THR A 50 9.04 -35.92 0.52
CA THR A 50 8.21 -34.97 1.25
C THR A 50 8.24 -35.28 2.74
N GLY A 51 8.67 -34.33 3.57
CA GLY A 51 8.78 -34.53 5.03
C GLY A 51 9.75 -35.62 5.48
N GLU A 52 10.69 -36.03 4.62
CA GLU A 52 11.59 -37.19 4.83
C GLU A 52 12.29 -37.19 6.20
N ASN A 53 12.82 -36.04 6.63
CA ASN A 53 13.59 -35.94 7.87
C ASN A 53 12.75 -35.64 9.12
N ASN A 54 11.41 -35.58 9.01
CA ASN A 54 10.57 -35.23 10.16
C ASN A 54 10.64 -36.34 11.20
N SER A 55 11.21 -36.03 12.37
CA SER A 55 11.42 -36.99 13.45
C SER A 55 10.42 -36.82 14.59
N SER A 56 9.99 -35.59 14.88
CA SER A 56 9.11 -35.27 16.01
C SER A 56 8.05 -34.21 15.73
N GLY A 57 8.12 -33.50 14.59
CA GLY A 57 7.15 -32.48 14.22
C GLY A 57 5.74 -33.05 14.00
N THR A 58 4.72 -32.32 14.42
CA THR A 58 3.31 -32.77 14.38
C THR A 58 2.41 -31.77 13.66
N ASN A 59 1.24 -32.23 13.24
CA ASN A 59 0.20 -31.38 12.63
C ASN A 59 0.66 -30.65 11.35
N ASN A 60 1.52 -31.29 10.56
CA ASN A 60 2.04 -30.73 9.31
C ASN A 60 1.29 -31.27 8.09
N THR A 61 1.07 -30.44 7.08
CA THR A 61 0.57 -30.87 5.76
C THR A 61 1.57 -30.48 4.68
N PHE A 62 2.29 -31.45 4.13
CA PHE A 62 3.27 -31.25 3.06
C PHE A 62 2.83 -31.97 1.77
N LEU A 63 2.75 -31.24 0.66
CA LEU A 63 2.33 -31.74 -0.63
C LEU A 63 3.25 -31.20 -1.74
N GLY A 64 3.93 -32.09 -2.45
CA GLY A 64 4.86 -31.75 -3.53
C GLY A 64 6.24 -32.38 -3.35
N ASN A 65 6.95 -32.57 -4.46
CA ASN A 65 8.31 -33.11 -4.46
C ASN A 65 9.21 -32.29 -3.52
N ILE A 66 9.87 -32.94 -2.56
CA ILE A 66 10.83 -32.33 -1.61
C ILE A 66 10.20 -31.27 -0.67
N ALA A 67 8.87 -31.15 -0.62
CA ALA A 67 8.21 -30.23 0.31
C ALA A 67 8.52 -30.62 1.77
N GLY A 68 9.01 -29.65 2.56
CA GLY A 68 9.38 -29.85 3.97
C GLY A 68 10.44 -30.93 4.22
N LYS A 69 11.27 -31.29 3.23
CA LYS A 69 12.22 -32.42 3.33
C LYS A 69 13.11 -32.35 4.57
N SER A 70 13.66 -31.17 4.89
CA SER A 70 14.58 -30.98 6.03
C SER A 70 13.88 -30.77 7.38
N ASN A 71 12.55 -30.81 7.46
CA ASN A 71 11.82 -30.59 8.72
C ASN A 71 12.20 -31.68 9.71
N THR A 72 12.56 -31.31 10.95
CA THR A 72 12.94 -32.27 12.00
C THR A 72 11.93 -32.26 13.15
N SER A 73 11.67 -31.09 13.72
CA SER A 73 10.75 -30.89 14.85
C SER A 73 9.69 -29.79 14.61
N GLY A 74 9.78 -29.08 13.48
CA GLY A 74 8.81 -28.04 13.12
C GLY A 74 7.40 -28.60 13.04
N SER A 75 6.43 -27.91 13.64
CA SER A 75 5.05 -28.36 13.75
C SER A 75 4.08 -27.35 13.15
N GLN A 76 2.84 -27.76 12.92
CA GLN A 76 1.75 -26.87 12.49
C GLN A 76 2.03 -26.12 11.18
N ASN A 77 2.81 -26.72 10.27
CA ASN A 77 3.18 -26.13 8.99
C ASN A 77 2.31 -26.68 7.84
N ILE A 78 2.01 -25.83 6.86
CA ILE A 78 1.36 -26.21 5.60
C ILE A 78 2.30 -25.84 4.46
N PHE A 79 2.91 -26.83 3.80
CA PHE A 79 3.82 -26.63 2.66
C PHE A 79 3.25 -27.30 1.41
N ILE A 80 2.83 -26.51 0.42
CA ILE A 80 2.19 -27.02 -0.79
C ILE A 80 2.90 -26.46 -2.01
N GLY A 81 3.57 -27.33 -2.77
CA GLY A 81 4.36 -27.00 -3.95
C GLY A 81 5.70 -27.71 -3.95
N SER A 82 6.29 -27.92 -5.13
CA SER A 82 7.61 -28.52 -5.24
C SER A 82 8.65 -27.66 -4.51
N GLN A 83 9.43 -28.26 -3.62
CA GLN A 83 10.44 -27.59 -2.76
C GLN A 83 9.89 -26.51 -1.84
N SER A 84 8.58 -26.47 -1.56
CA SER A 84 8.02 -25.56 -0.57
C SER A 84 8.56 -25.91 0.83
N GLY A 85 9.12 -24.93 1.53
CA GLY A 85 9.70 -25.11 2.87
C GLY A 85 10.82 -26.14 2.96
N PHE A 86 11.55 -26.42 1.87
CA PHE A 86 12.43 -27.60 1.83
C PHE A 86 13.56 -27.60 2.86
N GLN A 87 14.09 -26.43 3.24
CA GLN A 87 15.11 -26.28 4.29
C GLN A 87 14.55 -26.00 5.69
N ASN A 88 13.23 -25.92 5.89
CA ASN A 88 12.67 -25.71 7.22
C ASN A 88 13.11 -26.85 8.13
N LYS A 89 13.87 -26.56 9.21
CA LYS A 89 14.34 -27.55 10.18
C LYS A 89 13.44 -27.59 11.42
N THR A 90 13.16 -26.42 11.98
CA THR A 90 12.44 -26.28 13.27
C THR A 90 11.32 -25.25 13.24
N GLY A 91 11.19 -24.48 12.15
CA GLY A 91 10.16 -23.45 12.03
C GLY A 91 8.76 -24.05 12.15
N THR A 92 7.87 -23.33 12.82
CA THR A 92 6.55 -23.78 13.24
C THR A 92 5.49 -22.75 12.86
N GLY A 93 4.29 -23.22 12.54
CA GLY A 93 3.15 -22.33 12.25
C GLY A 93 3.23 -21.62 10.89
N ASN A 94 3.99 -22.14 9.93
CA ASN A 94 4.16 -21.51 8.63
C ASN A 94 3.17 -22.04 7.58
N ILE A 95 2.71 -21.18 6.68
CA ILE A 95 1.92 -21.52 5.51
C ILE A 95 2.74 -21.11 4.28
N TYR A 96 3.27 -22.09 3.55
CA TYR A 96 3.96 -21.89 2.29
C TYR A 96 3.19 -22.56 1.14
N LEU A 97 2.75 -21.78 0.17
CA LEU A 97 1.96 -22.24 -0.98
C LEU A 97 2.58 -21.74 -2.27
N GLY A 98 3.27 -22.62 -2.99
CA GLY A 98 3.95 -22.34 -4.25
C GLY A 98 5.23 -23.15 -4.42
N HIS A 99 5.70 -23.28 -5.67
CA HIS A 99 7.04 -23.83 -5.91
C HIS A 99 8.09 -22.96 -5.21
N TYR A 100 8.95 -23.56 -4.40
CA TYR A 100 10.04 -22.88 -3.67
C TYR A 100 9.56 -21.76 -2.71
N ALA A 101 8.29 -21.75 -2.30
CA ALA A 101 7.82 -20.81 -1.27
C ALA A 101 8.48 -21.16 0.08
N GLY A 102 9.15 -20.19 0.70
CA GLY A 102 9.89 -20.38 1.96
C GLY A 102 11.04 -21.38 1.86
N GLY A 103 11.63 -21.56 0.68
CA GLY A 103 12.55 -22.66 0.37
C GLY A 103 13.74 -22.79 1.33
N GLU A 104 14.43 -21.69 1.59
CA GLU A 104 15.68 -21.65 2.36
C GLU A 104 15.53 -21.16 3.81
N ILE A 105 14.30 -21.03 4.31
CA ILE A 105 14.05 -20.70 5.72
C ILE A 105 14.36 -21.91 6.59
N GLU A 106 15.35 -21.80 7.49
CA GLU A 106 15.66 -22.90 8.40
C GLU A 106 14.81 -22.94 9.69
N SER A 107 14.42 -21.77 10.24
CA SER A 107 13.80 -21.70 11.58
C SER A 107 12.81 -20.54 11.81
N GLY A 108 12.33 -19.90 10.74
CA GLY A 108 11.29 -18.85 10.83
C GLY A 108 9.94 -19.40 11.25
N ASN A 109 9.17 -18.63 12.03
CA ASN A 109 7.86 -19.04 12.54
C ASN A 109 6.74 -18.12 12.05
N ASN A 110 5.52 -18.63 12.01
CA ASN A 110 4.30 -17.86 11.74
C ASN A 110 4.33 -17.05 10.42
N ASN A 111 5.02 -17.54 9.40
CA ASN A 111 5.08 -16.90 8.09
C ASN A 111 3.95 -17.40 7.19
N THR A 112 3.35 -16.52 6.38
CA THR A 112 2.38 -16.87 5.33
C THR A 112 2.92 -16.42 3.98
N PHE A 113 3.45 -17.36 3.20
CA PHE A 113 3.99 -17.13 1.86
C PHE A 113 3.17 -17.81 0.80
N ILE A 114 2.62 -17.04 -0.13
CA ILE A 114 1.72 -17.53 -1.19
C ILE A 114 2.23 -17.02 -2.53
N GLY A 115 2.73 -17.91 -3.38
CA GLY A 115 3.29 -17.59 -4.69
C GLY A 115 4.55 -18.41 -4.98
N ALA A 116 4.84 -18.63 -6.26
CA ALA A 116 6.11 -19.26 -6.64
C ALA A 116 7.28 -18.38 -6.17
N ASN A 117 8.23 -18.98 -5.45
CA ASN A 117 9.40 -18.33 -4.87
C ASN A 117 9.07 -17.22 -3.85
N ALA A 118 7.84 -17.15 -3.31
CA ALA A 118 7.53 -16.20 -2.24
C ALA A 118 8.38 -16.52 -0.99
N GLY A 119 9.16 -15.55 -0.52
CA GLY A 119 10.11 -15.71 0.57
C GLY A 119 11.12 -16.84 0.39
N GLY A 120 11.54 -17.12 -0.87
CA GLY A 120 12.41 -18.25 -1.19
C GLY A 120 13.72 -18.29 -0.40
N GLU A 121 14.38 -17.14 -0.26
CA GLU A 121 15.61 -16.91 0.53
C GLU A 121 15.37 -15.88 1.64
N ALA A 122 14.12 -15.79 2.11
CA ALA A 122 13.79 -14.92 3.22
C ALA A 122 14.32 -15.51 4.54
N HIS A 123 14.51 -14.68 5.54
CA HIS A 123 14.74 -15.09 6.91
C HIS A 123 13.90 -14.21 7.85
N GLY A 124 13.35 -14.81 8.91
CA GLY A 124 12.50 -14.10 9.86
C GLY A 124 11.18 -14.79 10.12
N SER A 125 10.35 -14.14 10.92
CA SER A 125 9.09 -14.63 11.47
C SER A 125 7.98 -13.60 11.36
N ASN A 126 6.73 -14.07 11.44
CA ASN A 126 5.53 -13.24 11.42
C ASN A 126 5.36 -12.41 10.12
N ASN A 127 5.86 -12.93 9.00
CA ASN A 127 5.78 -12.25 7.71
C ASN A 127 4.60 -12.74 6.86
N VAL A 128 4.02 -11.85 6.05
CA VAL A 128 2.97 -12.17 5.07
C VAL A 128 3.43 -11.74 3.68
N TYR A 129 3.83 -12.69 2.84
CA TYR A 129 4.28 -12.45 1.47
C TYR A 129 3.35 -13.09 0.44
N ILE A 130 2.78 -12.27 -0.45
CA ILE A 130 1.77 -12.71 -1.42
C ILE A 130 2.16 -12.27 -2.83
N GLY A 131 2.21 -13.26 -3.74
CA GLY A 131 2.56 -13.17 -5.16
C GLY A 131 3.96 -13.73 -5.46
N ALA A 132 4.27 -13.94 -6.74
CA ALA A 132 5.53 -14.59 -7.12
C ALA A 132 6.72 -13.71 -6.76
N TYR A 133 7.75 -14.32 -6.17
CA TYR A 133 8.96 -13.65 -5.69
C TYR A 133 8.74 -12.58 -4.60
N ALA A 134 7.53 -12.50 -4.02
CA ALA A 134 7.26 -11.57 -2.92
C ALA A 134 8.21 -11.86 -1.75
N GLY A 135 8.99 -10.85 -1.36
CA GLY A 135 9.93 -10.95 -0.24
C GLY A 135 11.06 -11.96 -0.43
N TYR A 136 11.46 -12.26 -1.67
CA TYR A 136 12.42 -13.35 -1.97
C TYR A 136 13.72 -13.30 -1.14
N TYR A 137 14.33 -12.13 -0.93
CA TYR A 137 15.58 -11.95 -0.17
C TYR A 137 15.39 -11.25 1.19
N GLU A 138 14.16 -11.21 1.71
CA GLU A 138 13.85 -10.37 2.87
C GLU A 138 14.19 -11.05 4.19
N ASN A 139 15.04 -10.39 4.98
CA ASN A 139 15.58 -10.92 6.23
C ASN A 139 15.03 -10.19 7.47
N LEU A 140 13.75 -9.81 7.43
CA LEU A 140 13.08 -9.00 8.44
C LEU A 140 11.88 -9.76 9.02
N ASP A 141 11.52 -9.45 10.25
CA ASP A 141 10.29 -9.94 10.89
C ASP A 141 9.14 -8.95 10.69
N ASN A 142 7.91 -9.42 10.86
CA ASN A 142 6.71 -8.59 10.96
C ASN A 142 6.43 -7.72 9.72
N GLN A 143 6.74 -8.22 8.53
CA GLN A 143 6.53 -7.50 7.28
C GLN A 143 5.30 -8.03 6.51
N LEU A 144 4.56 -7.12 5.89
CA LEU A 144 3.59 -7.41 4.83
C LEU A 144 4.20 -7.03 3.48
N ARG A 145 4.17 -7.94 2.50
CA ARG A 145 4.53 -7.64 1.10
C ARG A 145 3.56 -8.31 0.14
N ILE A 146 2.92 -7.52 -0.72
CA ILE A 146 2.10 -8.02 -1.82
C ILE A 146 2.73 -7.52 -3.13
N ASN A 147 3.32 -8.44 -3.90
CA ASN A 147 4.03 -8.13 -5.14
C ASN A 147 4.15 -9.38 -6.03
N ASN A 148 4.43 -9.19 -7.32
CA ASN A 148 4.65 -10.27 -8.27
C ASN A 148 6.01 -10.15 -8.99
N SER A 149 7.03 -9.65 -8.29
CA SER A 149 8.38 -9.44 -8.81
C SER A 149 9.45 -9.46 -7.69
N PHE A 150 10.71 -9.66 -8.07
CA PHE A 150 11.89 -9.55 -7.18
C PHE A 150 12.16 -8.14 -6.66
N GLY A 151 11.34 -7.16 -7.03
CA GLY A 151 11.57 -5.75 -6.70
C GLY A 151 11.58 -5.50 -5.20
N THR A 152 12.46 -4.59 -4.78
CA THR A 152 12.52 -4.10 -3.39
C THR A 152 11.30 -3.26 -3.04
N THR A 153 10.55 -2.76 -4.03
CA THR A 153 9.34 -1.96 -3.89
C THR A 153 8.08 -2.78 -4.22
N PRO A 154 7.46 -3.46 -3.24
CA PRO A 154 6.24 -4.22 -3.48
C PRO A 154 5.06 -3.28 -3.77
N LEU A 155 4.00 -3.77 -4.42
CA LEU A 155 2.80 -2.95 -4.69
C LEU A 155 2.17 -2.46 -3.38
N ILE A 156 2.10 -3.36 -2.39
CA ILE A 156 1.70 -3.05 -1.02
C ILE A 156 2.81 -3.53 -0.09
N TRP A 157 3.30 -2.62 0.76
CA TRP A 157 4.24 -2.89 1.83
C TRP A 157 3.57 -2.58 3.17
N GLY A 158 3.90 -3.32 4.22
CA GLY A 158 3.54 -2.95 5.57
C GLY A 158 4.54 -3.46 6.60
N ASP A 159 4.51 -2.83 7.77
CA ASP A 159 5.27 -3.21 8.95
C ASP A 159 4.30 -3.32 10.11
N PHE A 160 4.10 -4.55 10.59
CA PHE A 160 3.16 -4.85 11.68
C PHE A 160 3.67 -4.38 13.04
N ASN A 161 4.97 -4.12 13.22
CA ASN A 161 5.49 -3.57 14.48
C ASN A 161 5.23 -2.08 14.60
N LEU A 162 5.28 -1.37 13.46
CA LEU A 162 5.12 0.08 13.41
C LEU A 162 3.70 0.52 13.06
N ASP A 163 2.77 -0.44 12.89
CA ASP A 163 1.41 -0.20 12.39
C ASP A 163 1.40 0.61 11.08
N GLN A 164 2.33 0.29 10.18
CA GLN A 164 2.50 1.02 8.92
C GLN A 164 1.99 0.22 7.72
N LEU A 165 1.33 0.92 6.80
CA LEU A 165 0.95 0.42 5.49
C LEU A 165 1.32 1.46 4.42
N LYS A 166 1.99 1.01 3.36
CA LYS A 166 2.39 1.84 2.21
C LYS A 166 1.89 1.21 0.92
N PHE A 167 1.34 2.05 0.05
CA PHE A 167 0.98 1.69 -1.31
C PHE A 167 2.01 2.32 -2.26
N ASN A 168 2.74 1.51 -3.03
CA ASN A 168 3.72 1.99 -4.01
C ASN A 168 3.09 2.16 -5.42
N GLY A 169 1.76 2.26 -5.48
CA GLY A 169 0.99 2.46 -6.70
C GLY A 169 -0.15 3.43 -6.49
N LYS A 170 -0.96 3.65 -7.53
CA LYS A 170 -2.14 4.50 -7.45
C LYS A 170 -3.28 3.80 -6.69
N VAL A 171 -3.92 4.52 -5.76
CA VAL A 171 -4.98 4.02 -4.88
C VAL A 171 -6.32 4.64 -5.28
N GLY A 172 -7.22 3.79 -5.80
CA GLY A 172 -8.57 4.20 -6.20
C GLY A 172 -9.61 3.69 -5.21
N ILE A 173 -10.45 4.57 -4.68
CA ILE A 173 -11.54 4.25 -3.75
C ILE A 173 -12.89 4.57 -4.41
N GLY A 174 -13.81 3.61 -4.40
CA GLY A 174 -15.16 3.79 -4.96
C GLY A 174 -15.24 3.80 -6.49
N ASN A 175 -14.18 3.38 -7.21
CA ASN A 175 -14.07 3.56 -8.67
C ASN A 175 -14.38 2.32 -9.54
N GLY A 176 -14.99 1.27 -9.00
CA GLY A 176 -15.12 0.00 -9.74
C GLY A 176 -13.75 -0.60 -10.11
N PHE A 177 -13.74 -1.60 -11.00
CA PHE A 177 -12.52 -2.27 -11.46
C PHE A 177 -12.13 -1.82 -12.87
N GLY A 178 -10.83 -1.68 -13.11
CA GLY A 178 -10.28 -1.26 -14.40
C GLY A 178 -9.05 -0.37 -14.23
N SER A 179 -8.69 0.35 -15.29
CA SER A 179 -7.59 1.31 -15.24
C SER A 179 -7.87 2.41 -14.22
N PHE A 180 -6.81 2.85 -13.53
CA PHE A 180 -6.89 4.04 -12.70
C PHE A 180 -7.39 5.22 -13.56
N PRO A 181 -8.32 6.04 -13.06
CA PRO A 181 -8.92 7.08 -13.88
C PRO A 181 -7.85 8.10 -14.31
N SER A 182 -7.91 8.52 -15.57
CA SER A 182 -7.11 9.62 -16.10
C SER A 182 -7.84 10.96 -16.01
N THR A 183 -9.17 10.92 -15.86
CA THR A 183 -10.02 12.10 -15.68
C THR A 183 -11.09 11.92 -14.61
N ALA A 184 -11.53 13.04 -14.03
CA ALA A 184 -12.69 13.13 -13.14
C ALA A 184 -13.56 14.31 -13.59
N GLY A 185 -14.58 14.04 -14.41
CA GLY A 185 -15.24 15.08 -15.19
C GLY A 185 -14.28 15.61 -16.26
N SER A 186 -14.02 16.92 -16.25
CA SER A 186 -13.03 17.58 -17.13
C SER A 186 -11.62 17.65 -16.54
N VAL A 187 -11.45 17.32 -15.25
CA VAL A 187 -10.16 17.43 -14.56
C VAL A 187 -9.26 16.26 -14.93
N ASN A 188 -8.00 16.51 -15.31
CA ASN A 188 -7.00 15.47 -15.49
C ASN A 188 -6.44 15.03 -14.13
N VAL A 189 -6.60 13.74 -13.80
CA VAL A 189 -6.17 13.18 -12.51
C VAL A 189 -4.97 12.21 -12.64
N SER A 190 -4.32 12.17 -13.81
CA SER A 190 -3.25 11.21 -14.12
C SER A 190 -2.03 11.35 -13.22
N ASN A 191 -1.77 12.56 -12.71
CA ASN A 191 -0.63 12.84 -11.84
C ASN A 191 -0.91 12.54 -10.35
N TYR A 192 -2.16 12.26 -9.98
CA TYR A 192 -2.53 12.00 -8.60
C TYR A 192 -2.39 10.51 -8.27
N ASN A 193 -1.94 10.23 -7.04
CA ASN A 193 -1.77 8.86 -6.54
C ASN A 193 -2.96 8.36 -5.73
N LEU A 194 -3.82 9.25 -5.24
CA LEU A 194 -5.04 8.91 -4.50
C LEU A 194 -6.24 9.52 -5.22
N PHE A 195 -7.22 8.68 -5.57
CA PHE A 195 -8.49 9.13 -6.12
C PHE A 195 -9.65 8.50 -5.32
N VAL A 196 -10.56 9.34 -4.82
CA VAL A 196 -11.67 8.91 -3.97
C VAL A 196 -13.00 9.38 -4.54
N LYS A 197 -13.77 8.46 -5.12
CA LYS A 197 -15.14 8.73 -5.54
C LYS A 197 -16.08 8.60 -4.33
N GLY A 198 -16.85 9.65 -4.07
CA GLY A 198 -17.72 9.76 -2.89
C GLY A 198 -17.20 10.71 -1.81
N GLY A 199 -15.98 11.25 -1.96
CA GLY A 199 -15.40 12.21 -1.04
C GLY A 199 -14.68 11.59 0.15
N ILE A 200 -14.08 12.44 0.99
CA ILE A 200 -13.33 12.07 2.20
C ILE A 200 -13.96 12.83 3.37
N LEU A 201 -14.37 12.11 4.41
CA LEU A 201 -14.75 12.70 5.71
C LEU A 201 -13.56 12.54 6.66
N THR A 202 -13.08 13.64 7.24
CA THR A 202 -11.90 13.68 8.12
C THR A 202 -12.04 14.79 9.13
N GLU A 203 -11.40 14.64 10.29
CA GLU A 203 -11.36 15.66 11.35
C GLU A 203 -10.39 16.80 11.01
N GLU A 204 -9.28 16.50 10.32
CA GLU A 204 -8.28 17.48 9.94
C GLU A 204 -7.70 17.16 8.55
N VAL A 205 -7.32 18.21 7.81
CA VAL A 205 -6.51 18.13 6.59
C VAL A 205 -5.38 19.16 6.70
N ARG A 206 -4.14 18.70 6.57
CA ARG A 206 -2.97 19.57 6.45
C ARG A 206 -2.48 19.57 5.01
N VAL A 207 -2.42 20.76 4.40
CA VAL A 207 -1.86 20.97 3.06
C VAL A 207 -0.52 21.69 3.21
N ASN A 208 0.56 21.04 2.78
CA ASN A 208 1.90 21.64 2.80
C ASN A 208 2.25 22.19 1.41
N LEU A 209 1.95 23.47 1.18
CA LEU A 209 2.33 24.16 -0.05
C LEU A 209 3.86 24.31 -0.12
N GLN A 210 4.43 24.07 -1.30
CA GLN A 210 5.88 24.23 -1.51
C GLN A 210 6.28 25.66 -1.95
N GLY A 211 5.31 26.51 -2.28
CA GLY A 211 5.54 27.90 -2.68
C GLY A 211 5.37 28.91 -1.54
N ASP A 212 5.69 30.17 -1.80
CA ASP A 212 5.58 31.26 -0.83
C ASP A 212 4.12 31.50 -0.41
N TRP A 213 3.92 31.73 0.89
CA TRP A 213 2.65 32.13 1.48
C TRP A 213 2.33 33.61 1.15
N ALA A 214 1.07 34.02 1.29
CA ALA A 214 0.57 35.30 0.78
C ALA A 214 1.10 36.57 1.49
N ASP A 215 1.94 36.44 2.53
CA ASP A 215 2.42 37.55 3.38
C ASP A 215 3.16 38.67 2.62
N TYR A 216 3.55 38.45 1.35
CA TYR A 216 4.19 39.46 0.49
C TYR A 216 3.31 40.68 0.22
N VAL A 217 1.99 40.62 0.45
CA VAL A 217 1.09 41.78 0.26
C VAL A 217 1.47 42.94 1.19
N PHE A 218 2.08 42.64 2.34
CA PHE A 218 2.55 43.67 3.28
C PHE A 218 3.96 44.19 3.02
N ASP A 219 4.64 43.72 1.96
CA ASP A 219 5.94 44.25 1.60
C ASP A 219 5.86 45.72 1.17
N LYS A 220 6.88 46.50 1.53
CA LYS A 220 6.93 47.94 1.20
C LYS A 220 6.89 48.24 -0.30
N ASN A 221 7.29 47.28 -1.12
CA ASN A 221 7.33 47.38 -2.58
C ASN A 221 6.12 46.71 -3.24
N TYR A 222 5.15 46.22 -2.46
CA TYR A 222 3.95 45.61 -2.99
C TYR A 222 3.12 46.67 -3.71
N ASN A 223 2.83 46.42 -4.99
CA ASN A 223 2.07 47.34 -5.83
C ASN A 223 0.57 47.08 -5.68
N LEU A 224 -0.04 47.64 -4.65
CA LEU A 224 -1.49 47.58 -4.45
C LEU A 224 -2.20 48.35 -5.59
N LYS A 225 -3.02 47.64 -6.36
CA LYS A 225 -3.75 48.25 -7.48
C LYS A 225 -4.77 49.30 -6.99
N PRO A 226 -5.01 50.40 -7.72
CA PRO A 226 -6.11 51.30 -7.40
C PRO A 226 -7.48 50.61 -7.50
N LEU A 227 -8.44 51.03 -6.68
CA LEU A 227 -9.79 50.43 -6.67
C LEU A 227 -10.53 50.63 -8.01
N GLU A 228 -10.22 51.70 -8.74
CA GLU A 228 -10.78 51.95 -10.08
C GLU A 228 -10.33 50.90 -11.10
N GLU A 229 -9.07 50.46 -11.01
CA GLU A 229 -8.53 49.39 -11.86
C GLU A 229 -9.13 48.04 -11.48
N VAL A 230 -9.27 47.77 -10.18
CA VAL A 230 -9.93 46.55 -9.68
C VAL A 230 -11.39 46.49 -10.13
N GLU A 231 -12.13 47.61 -10.04
CA GLU A 231 -13.51 47.70 -10.51
C GLU A 231 -13.61 47.44 -12.02
N THR A 232 -12.69 48.01 -12.80
CA THR A 232 -12.62 47.79 -14.25
C THR A 232 -12.39 46.30 -14.56
N PHE A 233 -11.43 45.67 -13.88
CA PHE A 233 -11.16 44.23 -14.04
C PHE A 233 -12.39 43.37 -13.73
N ILE A 234 -13.10 43.67 -12.63
CA ILE A 234 -14.31 42.93 -12.23
C ILE A 234 -15.42 43.10 -13.29
N LYS A 235 -15.61 44.31 -13.83
CA LYS A 235 -16.61 44.56 -14.89
C LYS A 235 -16.32 43.78 -16.15
N GLU A 236 -15.04 43.62 -16.49
CA GLU A 236 -14.60 42.90 -17.70
C GLU A 236 -14.60 41.37 -17.53
N ASN A 237 -14.21 40.87 -16.34
CA ASN A 237 -13.94 39.44 -16.14
C ASN A 237 -14.96 38.73 -15.23
N GLY A 238 -15.71 39.47 -14.41
CA GLY A 238 -16.72 38.93 -13.50
C GLY A 238 -16.17 38.23 -12.25
N HIS A 239 -14.87 38.38 -11.95
CA HIS A 239 -14.22 37.88 -10.75
C HIS A 239 -13.03 38.78 -10.36
N LEU A 240 -12.48 38.56 -9.17
CA LEU A 240 -11.25 39.23 -8.73
C LEU A 240 -10.03 38.68 -9.46
N GLU A 241 -8.98 39.50 -9.57
CA GLU A 241 -7.70 39.06 -10.11
C GLU A 241 -7.10 37.93 -9.24
N ASN A 242 -6.38 37.01 -9.89
CA ASN A 242 -5.82 35.78 -9.31
C ASN A 242 -6.86 34.76 -8.78
N VAL A 243 -8.10 35.17 -8.53
CA VAL A 243 -9.20 34.24 -8.17
C VAL A 243 -9.69 33.54 -9.44
N PRO A 244 -9.73 32.19 -9.47
CA PRO A 244 -10.18 31.47 -10.65
C PRO A 244 -11.66 31.73 -10.94
N SER A 245 -12.00 31.92 -12.21
CA SER A 245 -13.38 32.03 -12.68
C SER A 245 -14.16 30.72 -12.48
N ALA A 246 -15.49 30.81 -12.44
CA ALA A 246 -16.36 29.63 -12.37
C ALA A 246 -16.12 28.63 -13.52
N LYS A 247 -15.72 29.11 -14.70
CA LYS A 247 -15.35 28.27 -15.84
C LYS A 247 -14.05 27.50 -15.57
N GLN A 248 -13.01 28.18 -15.08
CA GLN A 248 -11.74 27.54 -14.73
C GLN A 248 -11.91 26.51 -13.62
N VAL A 249 -12.70 26.82 -12.59
CA VAL A 249 -13.03 25.90 -11.50
C VAL A 249 -13.74 24.65 -12.01
N LYS A 250 -14.71 24.81 -12.91
CA LYS A 250 -15.42 23.68 -13.51
C LYS A 250 -14.49 22.80 -14.34
N GLU A 251 -13.56 23.40 -15.08
CA GLU A 251 -12.65 22.70 -15.99
C GLU A 251 -11.54 21.97 -15.23
N ASN A 252 -10.89 22.64 -14.28
CA ASN A 252 -9.65 22.17 -13.64
C ASN A 252 -9.80 21.72 -12.19
N GLY A 253 -10.95 21.96 -11.56
CA GLY A 253 -11.12 21.80 -10.12
C GLY A 253 -10.48 22.93 -9.32
N ILE A 254 -10.38 22.74 -8.00
CA ILE A 254 -9.76 23.69 -7.07
C ILE A 254 -8.72 22.95 -6.23
N GLU A 255 -7.53 23.51 -6.16
CA GLU A 255 -6.50 23.09 -5.22
C GLU A 255 -6.69 23.84 -3.89
N LEU A 256 -6.95 23.10 -2.81
CA LEU A 256 -7.33 23.68 -1.52
C LEU A 256 -6.26 24.63 -0.95
N GLY A 257 -4.99 24.29 -1.11
CA GLY A 257 -3.90 25.14 -0.64
C GLY A 257 -3.79 26.45 -1.43
N GLU A 258 -3.82 26.37 -2.77
CA GLU A 258 -3.72 27.55 -3.63
C GLU A 258 -4.90 28.51 -3.43
N ILE A 259 -6.14 28.00 -3.31
CA ILE A 259 -7.29 28.87 -3.06
C ILE A 259 -7.22 29.53 -1.68
N ALA A 260 -6.73 28.83 -0.65
CA ALA A 260 -6.54 29.40 0.68
C ALA A 260 -5.49 30.52 0.66
N LYS A 261 -4.39 30.33 -0.07
CA LYS A 261 -3.38 31.37 -0.30
C LYS A 261 -3.97 32.59 -1.03
N ILE A 262 -4.69 32.39 -2.13
CA ILE A 262 -5.32 33.49 -2.88
C ILE A 262 -6.33 34.23 -2.00
N GLN A 263 -7.13 33.50 -1.21
CA GLN A 263 -8.05 34.12 -0.26
C GLN A 263 -7.33 34.98 0.78
N GLN A 264 -6.19 34.51 1.30
CA GLN A 264 -5.35 35.28 2.21
C GLN A 264 -4.82 36.55 1.53
N GLU A 265 -4.28 36.45 0.31
CA GLU A 265 -3.85 37.62 -0.48
C GLU A 265 -4.97 38.67 -0.61
N LYS A 266 -6.19 38.24 -0.96
CA LYS A 266 -7.32 39.18 -1.10
C LYS A 266 -7.77 39.78 0.23
N ILE A 267 -7.66 39.04 1.35
CA ILE A 267 -7.94 39.56 2.69
C ILE A 267 -6.91 40.63 3.08
N GLU A 268 -5.63 40.43 2.75
CA GLU A 268 -4.57 41.39 3.03
C GLU A 268 -4.69 42.65 2.17
N GLU A 269 -4.98 42.51 0.88
CA GLU A 269 -5.28 43.65 -0.02
C GLU A 269 -6.48 44.46 0.50
N LEU A 270 -7.58 43.77 0.86
CA LEU A 270 -8.75 44.40 1.47
C LEU A 270 -8.39 45.17 2.74
N THR A 271 -7.49 44.60 3.56
CA THR A 271 -7.02 45.25 4.78
C THR A 271 -6.25 46.54 4.47
N LEU A 272 -5.42 46.56 3.43
CA LEU A 272 -4.72 47.77 2.98
C LEU A 272 -5.69 48.86 2.49
N TYR A 273 -6.70 48.49 1.69
CA TYR A 273 -7.73 49.45 1.26
C TYR A 273 -8.51 50.03 2.44
N LEU A 274 -8.85 49.21 3.44
CA LEU A 274 -9.54 49.67 4.64
C LEU A 274 -8.68 50.63 5.48
N ILE A 275 -7.37 50.37 5.58
CA ILE A 275 -6.43 51.27 6.25
C ILE A 275 -6.40 52.62 5.55
N GLU A 276 -6.32 52.65 4.22
CA GLU A 276 -6.29 53.89 3.44
C GLU A 276 -7.62 54.66 3.55
N LEU A 277 -8.75 53.98 3.37
CA LEU A 277 -10.07 54.56 3.56
C LEU A 277 -10.25 55.18 4.95
N ASN A 278 -9.75 54.55 6.00
CA ASN A 278 -9.80 55.09 7.36
C ASN A 278 -8.95 56.37 7.51
N LYS A 279 -7.78 56.45 6.85
CA LYS A 279 -6.97 57.68 6.84
C LYS A 279 -7.71 58.82 6.14
N GLU A 280 -8.29 58.55 4.97
CA GLU A 280 -9.07 59.53 4.23
C GLU A 280 -10.29 60.01 5.03
N ASN A 281 -11.01 59.08 5.67
CA ASN A 281 -12.16 59.42 6.51
C ASN A 281 -11.75 60.34 7.67
N LYS A 282 -10.63 60.07 8.36
CA LYS A 282 -10.10 60.98 9.40
C LYS A 282 -9.76 62.37 8.86
N VAL A 283 -9.19 62.44 7.66
CA VAL A 283 -8.90 63.73 7.00
C VAL A 283 -10.19 64.47 6.65
N LEU A 284 -11.20 63.77 6.13
CA LEU A 284 -12.51 64.34 5.82
C LEU A 284 -13.23 64.84 7.09
N GLN A 285 -13.23 64.06 8.17
CA GLN A 285 -13.77 64.46 9.47
C GLN A 285 -13.10 65.73 10.00
N LYS A 286 -11.76 65.81 9.92
CA LYS A 286 -11.03 67.02 10.32
C LYS A 286 -11.42 68.24 9.48
N LYS A 287 -11.52 68.09 8.15
CA LYS A 287 -11.95 69.16 7.25
C LYS A 287 -13.38 69.61 7.55
N LEU A 288 -14.28 68.69 7.91
CA LEU A 288 -15.66 69.01 8.30
C LEU A 288 -15.67 69.87 9.58
N LEU A 289 -14.92 69.49 10.62
CA LEU A 289 -14.81 70.28 11.85
C LEU A 289 -14.26 71.70 11.58
N GLU A 290 -13.22 71.82 10.74
CA GLU A 290 -12.66 73.12 10.36
C GLU A 290 -13.66 74.00 9.57
N LEU A 291 -14.53 73.39 8.76
CA LEU A 291 -15.57 74.10 8.02
C LEU A 291 -16.72 74.54 8.96
N GLU A 292 -17.14 73.69 9.88
CA GLU A 292 -18.15 74.02 10.89
C GLU A 292 -17.69 75.20 11.77
N GLU A 293 -16.43 75.22 12.21
CA GLU A 293 -15.86 76.36 12.93
C GLU A 293 -15.87 77.65 12.11
N LYS A 294 -15.50 77.59 10.82
CA LYS A 294 -15.52 78.77 9.93
C LYS A 294 -16.92 79.32 9.70
N ILE A 295 -17.92 78.44 9.53
CA ILE A 295 -19.32 78.84 9.36
C ILE A 295 -19.83 79.51 10.64
N ASN A 296 -19.57 78.91 11.81
CA ASN A 296 -19.99 79.47 13.10
C ASN A 296 -19.37 80.85 13.35
N ASN A 297 -18.07 81.01 13.08
CA ASN A 297 -17.38 82.30 13.22
C ASN A 297 -17.88 83.38 12.25
N SER A 298 -18.38 82.98 11.07
CA SER A 298 -18.95 83.90 10.07
C SER A 298 -20.37 84.34 10.45
N ASN A 299 -21.17 83.45 11.04
CA ASN A 299 -22.52 83.76 11.52
C ASN A 299 -22.54 84.65 12.77
N THR A 300 -21.47 84.63 13.59
CA THR A 300 -21.33 85.55 14.74
C THR A 300 -20.86 86.96 14.37
N LYS A 301 -20.48 87.21 13.10
CA LYS A 301 -19.94 88.50 12.63
C LYS A 301 -20.92 89.32 11.76
N ASN A 302 -22.12 88.82 11.53
CA ASN A 302 -23.24 89.52 10.90
C ASN A 302 -24.34 89.78 11.94
#